data_AF-A0A947WJQ3-F1
#
_entry.id   AF-A0A947WJQ3-F1
#
_cell.length_a   1.000
_cell.length_b   1.000
_cell.length_c   1.000
_cell.angle_alpha   90.00
_cell.angle_beta   90.00
_cell.angle_gamma   90.00
#
_symmetry.space_group_name_H-M   'P 1'
#
loop_
_entity.id
_entity.type
_entity.pdbx_description
1 polymer ?
#
loop_
_entity_poly.entity_id
_entity_poly.type
_entity_poly.pdbx_seq_one_letter_code
_entity_poly.pdbx_strand_id
1 'polypeptide(L)'
;MKKPLISIIIPVKRINDYIRHEIIPSLEKQTFQNFELIILPDKKTKEKLKGARIIPTWPKTGPADKRDLGVKKAKGEIISFLDDDAYPAEGWI
;
A
#
# COMPACT_ATOMS: atom_id res chain seq x y z
N MET A 1 10.51 10.41 21.41
CA MET A 1 9.54 9.34 21.06
C MET A 1 9.82 8.90 19.63
N LYS A 2 9.84 7.60 19.34
CA LYS A 2 10.01 7.10 17.96
C LYS A 2 8.72 7.42 17.20
N LYS A 3 8.81 7.91 15.95
CA LYS A 3 7.61 8.13 15.11
C LYS A 3 6.84 6.79 15.01
N PRO A 4 5.49 6.78 15.11
CA PRO A 4 4.72 5.54 14.91
C PRO A 4 4.99 4.99 13.51
N LEU A 5 4.91 3.67 13.35
CA LEU A 5 5.00 3.04 12.03
C LEU A 5 3.63 3.15 11.35
N ILE A 6 3.59 3.65 10.12
CA ILE A 6 2.35 3.73 9.31
C ILE A 6 2.33 2.55 8.34
N SER A 7 1.25 1.77 8.32
CA SER A 7 1.03 0.75 7.29
C SER A 7 0.07 1.29 6.24
N ILE A 8 0.57 1.52 5.04
CA ILE A 8 -0.21 1.98 3.90
C ILE A 8 -0.71 0.76 3.13
N ILE A 9 -2.02 0.64 2.96
CA ILE A 9 -2.70 -0.50 2.36
C ILE A 9 -3.36 -0.08 1.06
N ILE A 10 -2.96 -0.71 -0.04
CA ILE A 10 -3.48 -0.45 -1.39
C ILE A 10 -4.16 -1.72 -1.93
N PRO A 11 -5.51 -1.80 -1.88
CA PRO A 11 -6.24 -2.82 -2.59
C PRO A 11 -6.21 -2.53 -4.09
N VAL A 12 -5.85 -3.51 -4.92
CA VAL A 12 -5.78 -3.30 -6.38
C VAL A 12 -6.17 -4.55 -7.14
N LYS A 13 -6.74 -4.45 -8.35
CA LYS A 13 -6.99 -5.65 -9.19
C LYS A 13 -5.67 -6.23 -9.73
N ARG A 14 -4.88 -5.38 -10.36
CA ARG A 14 -3.53 -5.65 -10.89
C ARG A 14 -2.67 -4.42 -10.68
N ILE A 15 -1.39 -4.60 -10.40
CA ILE A 15 -0.47 -3.47 -10.31
C ILE A 15 -0.52 -2.68 -11.63
N ASN A 16 -0.77 -1.38 -11.52
CA ASN A 16 -1.03 -0.47 -12.63
C ASN A 16 0.07 0.60 -12.70
N ASP A 17 -0.01 1.48 -13.70
CA ASP A 17 1.00 2.51 -13.92
C ASP A 17 0.95 3.64 -12.88
N TYR A 18 -0.22 3.91 -12.29
CA TYR A 18 -0.36 4.85 -11.18
C TYR A 18 0.43 4.39 -9.94
N ILE A 19 0.37 3.10 -9.59
CA ILE A 19 1.18 2.53 -8.51
C ILE A 19 2.67 2.71 -8.80
N ARG A 20 3.11 2.43 -10.04
CA ARG A 20 4.52 2.44 -10.43
C ARG A 20 5.10 3.85 -10.51
N HIS A 21 4.36 4.76 -11.11
CA HIS A 21 4.88 6.05 -11.56
C HIS A 21 4.40 7.23 -10.72
N GLU A 22 3.33 7.06 -9.93
CA GLU A 22 2.74 8.15 -9.14
C GLU A 22 2.83 7.86 -7.64
N ILE A 23 2.26 6.75 -7.18
CA ILE A 23 2.15 6.45 -5.75
C ILE A 23 3.53 6.16 -5.14
N ILE A 24 4.32 5.24 -5.71
CA ILE A 24 5.64 4.92 -5.13
C ILE A 24 6.55 6.15 -5.09
N PRO A 25 6.73 6.92 -6.20
CA PRO A 25 7.55 8.12 -6.14
C PRO A 25 7.02 9.20 -5.21
N SER A 26 5.70 9.32 -5.04
CA SER A 26 5.13 10.26 -4.07
C SER A 26 5.39 9.80 -2.63
N LEU A 27 5.25 8.52 -2.32
CA LEU A 27 5.53 7.97 -0.98
C LEU A 27 7.01 8.13 -0.60
N GLU A 28 7.95 8.02 -1.55
CA GLU A 28 9.37 8.30 -1.29
C GLU A 28 9.62 9.78 -0.92
N LYS A 29 8.77 10.72 -1.36
CA LYS A 29 8.88 12.16 -1.09
C LYS A 29 8.15 12.62 0.18
N GLN A 30 7.49 11.73 0.91
CA GLN A 30 6.71 12.11 2.10
C GLN A 30 7.60 12.60 3.25
N THR A 31 7.08 13.51 4.07
CA THR A 31 7.79 14.01 5.26
C THR A 31 7.90 12.96 6.37
N PHE A 32 7.00 11.98 6.38
CA PHE A 32 7.10 10.77 7.18
C PHE A 32 7.80 9.67 6.37
N GLN A 33 8.82 9.06 6.95
CA GLN A 33 9.61 8.01 6.30
C GLN A 33 9.53 6.66 7.03
N ASN A 34 8.84 6.62 8.17
CA ASN A 34 8.64 5.39 8.94
C ASN A 34 7.31 4.75 8.53
N PHE A 35 7.28 4.15 7.35
CA PHE A 35 6.10 3.45 6.84
C PHE A 35 6.48 2.10 6.22
N GLU A 36 5.48 1.24 6.08
CA GLU A 36 5.52 0.09 5.17
C GLU A 36 4.38 0.20 4.15
N LEU A 37 4.59 -0.33 2.96
CA LEU A 37 3.60 -0.35 1.89
C LEU A 37 3.15 -1.79 1.64
N ILE A 38 1.83 -2.03 1.68
CA ILE A 38 1.20 -3.32 1.42
C ILE A 38 0.27 -3.17 0.22
N ILE A 39 0.58 -3.87 -0.88
CA ILE A 39 -0.21 -3.85 -2.11
C ILE A 39 -0.88 -5.21 -2.28
N LEU A 40 -2.20 -5.21 -2.49
CA LEU A 40 -3.03 -6.40 -2.50
C LEU A 40 -3.66 -6.62 -3.89
N PRO A 41 -2.90 -7.17 -4.87
CA PRO A 41 -3.45 -7.55 -6.17
C PRO A 41 -4.40 -8.76 -6.04
N ASP A 42 -5.24 -8.97 -7.05
CA ASP A 42 -6.09 -10.17 -7.10
C ASP A 42 -5.22 -11.42 -7.21
N LYS A 43 -4.28 -11.43 -8.16
CA LYS A 43 -3.46 -12.59 -8.50
C LYS A 43 -1.99 -12.37 -8.19
N LYS A 44 -1.24 -13.47 -8.11
CA LYS A 44 0.22 -13.44 -8.02
C LYS A 44 0.79 -12.67 -9.21
N THR A 45 1.79 -11.85 -8.95
CA THR A 45 2.55 -11.09 -9.95
C THR A 45 4.04 -11.34 -9.74
N LYS A 46 4.82 -11.21 -10.82
CA LYS A 46 6.29 -11.25 -10.79
C LYS A 46 6.92 -9.89 -10.49
N GLU A 47 6.10 -8.84 -10.43
CA GLU A 47 6.57 -7.50 -10.17
C GLU A 47 7.22 -7.37 -8.79
N LYS A 48 8.31 -6.61 -8.75
CA LYS A 48 9.02 -6.26 -7.54
C LYS A 48 9.05 -4.75 -7.44
N LEU A 49 8.32 -4.21 -6.46
CA LEU A 49 8.25 -2.80 -6.18
C LEU A 49 9.08 -2.51 -4.93
N LYS A 50 10.01 -1.58 -5.02
CA LYS A 50 10.92 -1.23 -3.94
C LYS A 50 10.11 -0.78 -2.72
N GLY A 51 10.43 -1.31 -1.54
CA GLY A 51 9.75 -0.95 -0.29
C GLY A 51 8.31 -1.47 -0.14
N ALA A 52 7.78 -2.21 -1.13
CA ALA A 52 6.42 -2.73 -1.09
C ALA A 52 6.38 -4.24 -0.78
N ARG A 53 5.43 -4.64 0.05
CA ARG A 53 5.02 -6.03 0.26
C ARG A 53 3.81 -6.32 -0.62
N ILE A 54 3.95 -7.23 -1.57
CA ILE A 54 2.86 -7.61 -2.47
C ILE A 54 2.20 -8.89 -1.97
N ILE A 55 0.91 -8.83 -1.64
CA ILE A 55 0.15 -9.94 -1.04
C ILE A 55 -1.09 -10.24 -1.90
N PRO A 56 -1.02 -11.25 -2.79
CA PRO A 56 -2.15 -11.66 -3.62
C PRO A 56 -3.33 -12.17 -2.80
N THR A 57 -4.56 -11.93 -3.29
CA THR A 57 -5.78 -12.10 -2.47
C THR A 57 -6.79 -13.10 -3.01
N TRP A 58 -6.59 -13.63 -4.22
CA TRP A 58 -7.44 -14.68 -4.79
C TRP A 58 -7.66 -15.86 -3.81
N PRO A 59 -8.89 -16.38 -3.67
CA PRO A 59 -10.11 -16.01 -4.41
C PRO A 59 -10.91 -14.84 -3.84
N LYS A 60 -10.48 -14.23 -2.73
CA LYS A 60 -11.19 -13.12 -2.07
C LYS A 60 -10.69 -11.77 -2.59
N THR A 61 -11.30 -11.30 -3.68
CA THR A 61 -10.84 -10.11 -4.41
C THR A 61 -11.62 -8.83 -4.09
N GLY A 62 -12.59 -8.90 -3.17
CA GLY A 62 -13.37 -7.74 -2.73
C GLY A 62 -12.48 -6.66 -2.09
N PRO A 63 -12.75 -5.37 -2.31
CA PRO A 63 -12.00 -4.29 -1.65
C PRO A 63 -11.99 -4.40 -0.12
N ALA A 64 -13.12 -4.81 0.49
CA ALA A 64 -13.22 -5.03 1.93
C ALA A 64 -12.32 -6.19 2.39
N ASP A 65 -12.38 -7.36 1.73
CA ASP A 65 -11.53 -8.51 2.04
C ASP A 65 -10.03 -8.16 1.98
N LYS A 66 -9.64 -7.35 0.97
CA LYS A 66 -8.26 -6.89 0.80
C LYS A 66 -7.82 -5.97 1.93
N ARG A 67 -8.67 -5.01 2.31
CA ARG A 67 -8.38 -4.09 3.42
C ARG A 67 -8.26 -4.86 4.74
N ASP A 68 -9.17 -5.80 5.02
CA ASP A 68 -9.10 -6.67 6.20
C ASP A 68 -7.82 -7.51 6.25
N LEU A 69 -7.45 -8.12 5.12
CA LEU A 69 -6.19 -8.86 5.03
C LEU A 69 -4.98 -7.93 5.22
N GLY A 70 -5.00 -6.75 4.60
CA GLY A 70 -3.97 -5.74 4.76
C GLY A 70 -3.77 -5.36 6.22
N VAL A 71 -4.85 -5.07 6.95
CA VAL A 71 -4.82 -4.75 8.39
C VAL A 71 -4.23 -5.90 9.19
N LYS A 72 -4.63 -7.15 8.92
CA LYS A 72 -4.06 -8.33 9.59
C LYS A 72 -2.57 -8.55 9.31
N LYS A 73 -2.03 -7.98 8.23
CA LYS A 73 -0.62 -8.10 7.82
C LYS A 73 0.21 -6.86 8.11
N ALA A 74 -0.44 -5.77 8.52
CA ALA A 74 0.17 -4.54 8.96
C ALA A 74 0.94 -4.72 10.26
N LYS A 75 2.03 -4.00 10.39
CA LYS A 75 2.88 -3.90 11.58
C LYS A 75 2.85 -2.50 12.18
N GLY A 76 2.24 -1.55 11.47
CA GLY A 76 2.10 -0.16 11.88
C GLY A 76 1.10 0.02 13.00
N GLU A 77 1.34 1.04 13.81
CA GLU A 77 0.40 1.53 14.82
C GLU A 77 -0.74 2.32 14.16
N ILE A 78 -0.44 2.97 13.02
CA ILE A 78 -1.42 3.71 12.21
C ILE A 78 -1.67 2.94 10.91
N ILE A 79 -2.94 2.79 10.55
CA ILE A 79 -3.37 2.22 9.27
C ILE A 79 -3.83 3.35 8.35
N SER A 80 -3.30 3.39 7.13
CA SER A 80 -3.79 4.28 6.07
C SER A 80 -4.23 3.45 4.86
N PHE A 81 -5.43 3.72 4.36
CA PHE A 81 -5.92 3.13 3.12
C PHE A 81 -5.71 4.12 1.97
N LEU A 82 -5.14 3.65 0.87
CA LEU A 82 -4.91 4.45 -0.33
C LEU A 82 -5.43 3.67 -1.54
N ASP A 83 -6.22 4.33 -2.39
CA ASP A 83 -6.71 3.72 -3.62
C ASP A 83 -5.60 3.71 -4.70
N ASP A 84 -5.70 2.77 -5.65
CA ASP A 84 -4.64 2.50 -6.64
C ASP A 84 -4.54 3.54 -7.77
N ASP A 85 -5.41 4.54 -7.77
CA ASP A 85 -5.51 5.67 -8.70
C ASP A 85 -5.39 7.03 -8.01
N ALA A 86 -4.91 7.06 -6.76
CA ALA A 86 -4.72 8.26 -5.97
C ALA A 86 -3.30 8.85 -6.08
N TYR A 87 -3.20 10.16 -5.79
CA TYR A 87 -1.97 10.94 -5.84
C TYR A 87 -1.73 11.59 -4.48
N PRO A 88 -1.04 10.92 -3.53
CA PRO A 88 -0.83 11.50 -2.22
C PRO A 88 0.03 12.76 -2.32
N ALA A 89 -0.44 13.88 -1.77
CA ALA A 89 0.33 15.13 -1.72
C ALA A 89 1.43 15.05 -0.66
N GLU A 90 2.39 15.97 -0.68
CA GLU A 90 3.40 16.07 0.38
C GLU A 90 2.74 16.35 1.74
N GLY A 91 3.09 15.58 2.77
CA GLY A 91 2.52 15.74 4.11
C GLY A 91 1.06 15.28 4.22
N TRP A 92 0.66 14.33 3.36
CA TRP A 92 -0.72 13.81 3.31
C TRP A 92 -1.15 13.08 4.59
N ILE A 93 -0.20 12.48 5.31
CA ILE A 93 -0.39 11.85 6.64
C ILE A 93 0.39 12.65 7.67
#